data_AF-A0A8B6BII9-F1
#
_entry.id   AF-A0A8B6BII9-F1
#
_cell.length_a   1.000
_cell.length_b   1.000
_cell.length_c   1.000
_cell.angle_alpha   90.00
_cell.angle_beta   90.00
_cell.angle_gamma   90.00
#
_symmetry.space_group_name_H-M   'P 1'
#
loop_
_entity.id
_entity.type
_entity.pdbx_description
1 polymer ?
#
loop_
_entity_poly.entity_id
_entity_poly.type
_entity_poly.pdbx_seq_one_letter_code
_entity_poly.pdbx_strand_id
1 'polypeptide(L)'
;MPLENERERERERERERERERERERERERERERERERERERERDIIDRRQQLINSNVNKAEDKHTIEITQSKPSVIGDHFLLEVDIPVSPVGFAWNFDGNTRYFVFNVLPFGISTAGYIFTKVLREVVKHLRSEGKRIIMFLDDGLGGDSNFEKCIESSQIVKFKLENLGFLIAHEKCFWLPSQRLKWLGYTWDTNIGKIFVNEDRIMKTEKKIRFLIEETNEGVEFFGSRFLASIVGQLISMQIVIGDLVRLNTRYLYDCIMGRASWDAPVKICKKAINEIHFWSISLQKLNDAGVDICKVDQLDIVDIEMFCDASDVGFGGLFNLRFECKTFLQGNVR
;
A
#
# COMPACT_ATOMS: atom_id res chain seq x y z
N MET A 1 -43.15 -0.14 -42.69
CA MET A 1 -42.46 0.94 -41.95
C MET A 1 -42.16 0.67 -40.45
N PRO A 2 -41.84 -0.56 -39.97
CA PRO A 2 -41.24 -0.72 -38.61
C PRO A 2 -39.69 -0.68 -38.59
N LEU A 3 -39.04 -1.18 -39.65
CA LEU A 3 -37.57 -1.34 -39.74
C LEU A 3 -36.79 -0.02 -39.81
N GLU A 4 -37.44 1.06 -40.25
CA GLU A 4 -36.81 2.37 -40.42
C GLU A 4 -36.70 3.10 -39.08
N ASN A 5 -37.73 2.99 -38.22
CA ASN A 5 -37.73 3.51 -36.85
C ASN A 5 -36.72 2.81 -35.94
N GLU A 6 -36.44 1.53 -36.19
CA GLU A 6 -35.48 0.75 -35.39
C GLU A 6 -34.02 1.14 -35.72
N ARG A 7 -33.73 1.36 -37.02
CA ARG A 7 -32.44 1.89 -37.48
C ARG A 7 -32.18 3.32 -36.98
N GLU A 8 -33.22 4.13 -36.87
CA GLU A 8 -33.11 5.49 -36.36
C GLU A 8 -32.81 5.53 -34.85
N ARG A 9 -33.46 4.65 -34.06
CA ARG A 9 -33.16 4.45 -32.63
C ARG A 9 -31.75 3.92 -32.39
N GLU A 10 -31.26 3.05 -33.26
CA GLU A 10 -29.91 2.50 -33.16
C GLU A 10 -28.83 3.58 -33.41
N ARG A 11 -29.05 4.45 -34.42
CA ARG A 11 -28.20 5.62 -34.68
C ARG A 11 -28.23 6.62 -33.53
N GLU A 12 -29.37 6.79 -32.87
CA GLU A 12 -29.49 7.69 -31.72
C GLU A 12 -28.72 7.16 -30.50
N ARG A 13 -28.79 5.85 -30.22
CA ARG A 13 -27.98 5.19 -29.18
C ARG A 13 -26.48 5.26 -29.47
N GLU A 14 -26.09 5.17 -30.74
CA GLU A 14 -24.69 5.27 -31.15
C GLU A 14 -24.14 6.69 -30.91
N ARG A 15 -24.92 7.72 -31.27
CA ARG A 15 -24.60 9.13 -30.98
C ARG A 15 -24.52 9.41 -29.48
N GLU A 16 -25.38 8.78 -28.68
CA GLU A 16 -25.37 8.95 -27.23
C GLU A 16 -24.11 8.32 -26.60
N ARG A 17 -23.72 7.12 -27.05
CA ARG A 17 -22.45 6.47 -26.65
C ARG A 17 -21.24 7.29 -27.05
N GLU A 18 -21.27 7.94 -28.20
CA GLU A 18 -20.18 8.80 -28.66
C GLU A 18 -20.04 10.06 -27.79
N ARG A 19 -21.15 10.70 -27.43
CA ARG A 19 -21.17 11.83 -26.48
C ARG A 19 -20.69 11.42 -25.08
N GLU A 20 -21.01 10.21 -24.64
CA GLU A 20 -20.56 9.69 -23.34
C GLU A 20 -19.05 9.45 -23.32
N ARG A 21 -18.49 8.88 -24.40
CA ARG A 21 -17.03 8.73 -24.57
C ARG A 21 -16.31 10.08 -24.63
N GLU A 22 -16.92 11.08 -25.24
CA GLU A 22 -16.36 12.43 -25.30
C GLU A 22 -16.31 13.10 -23.92
N ARG A 23 -17.39 12.97 -23.12
CA ARG A 23 -17.43 13.41 -21.72
C ARG A 23 -16.41 12.68 -20.85
N GLU A 24 -16.20 11.39 -21.09
CA GLU A 24 -15.21 10.60 -20.36
C GLU A 24 -13.77 11.07 -20.65
N ARG A 25 -13.46 11.34 -21.93
CA ARG A 25 -12.17 11.93 -22.34
C ARG A 25 -11.97 13.34 -21.76
N GLU A 26 -13.02 14.13 -21.66
CA GLU A 26 -12.95 15.47 -21.06
C GLU A 26 -12.66 15.40 -19.55
N ARG A 27 -13.33 14.49 -18.83
CA ARG A 27 -13.03 14.21 -17.41
C ARG A 27 -11.62 13.69 -17.20
N GLU A 28 -11.10 12.88 -18.13
CA GLU A 28 -9.73 12.37 -18.07
C GLU A 28 -8.69 13.49 -18.25
N ARG A 29 -8.91 14.40 -19.21
CA ARG A 29 -8.08 15.60 -19.40
C ARG A 29 -8.13 16.53 -18.19
N GLU A 30 -9.28 16.66 -17.55
CA GLU A 30 -9.43 17.48 -16.35
C GLU A 30 -8.65 16.88 -15.16
N ARG A 31 -8.72 15.56 -14.96
CA ARG A 31 -7.90 14.84 -13.97
C ARG A 31 -6.41 14.99 -14.24
N GLU A 32 -5.98 14.98 -15.50
CA GLU A 32 -4.58 15.15 -15.87
C GLU A 32 -4.08 16.56 -15.55
N ARG A 33 -4.87 17.60 -15.86
CA ARG A 33 -4.59 18.99 -15.47
C ARG A 33 -4.55 19.17 -13.95
N GLU A 34 -5.42 18.47 -13.21
CA GLU A 34 -5.42 18.52 -11.75
C GLU A 34 -4.16 17.87 -11.14
N ARG A 35 -3.72 16.72 -11.68
CA ARG A 35 -2.45 16.08 -11.33
C ARG A 35 -1.25 16.97 -11.64
N GLU A 36 -1.29 17.70 -12.75
CA GLU A 36 -0.22 18.63 -13.12
C GLU A 36 -0.13 19.82 -12.16
N ARG A 37 -1.28 20.40 -11.78
CA ARG A 37 -1.37 21.44 -10.74
C ARG A 37 -0.90 20.93 -9.37
N GLU A 38 -1.19 19.67 -9.03
CA GLU A 38 -0.73 19.05 -7.78
C GLU A 38 0.80 18.88 -7.77
N ARG A 39 1.40 18.43 -8.88
CA ARG A 39 2.87 18.38 -9.05
C ARG A 39 3.54 19.75 -8.97
N GLU A 40 2.90 20.78 -9.51
CA GLU A 40 3.40 22.16 -9.43
C GLU A 40 3.39 22.68 -7.98
N ARG A 41 2.31 22.42 -7.23
CA ARG A 41 2.24 22.73 -5.78
C ARG A 41 3.28 21.96 -4.98
N GLU A 42 3.51 20.68 -5.29
CA GLU A 42 4.56 19.88 -4.64
C GLU A 42 5.95 20.46 -4.90
N ARG A 43 6.25 20.91 -6.13
CA ARG A 43 7.50 21.61 -6.45
C ARG A 43 7.66 22.91 -5.65
N ASP A 44 6.62 23.74 -5.57
CA ASP A 44 6.64 24.98 -4.76
C ASP A 44 6.85 24.72 -3.26
N ILE A 45 6.36 23.58 -2.75
CA ILE A 45 6.55 23.17 -1.35
C ILE A 45 7.99 22.69 -1.14
N ILE A 46 8.56 21.97 -2.11
CA ILE A 46 9.95 21.50 -2.08
C ILE A 46 10.90 22.70 -2.13
N ASP A 47 10.69 23.66 -3.03
CA ASP A 47 11.54 24.85 -3.15
C ASP A 47 11.49 25.72 -1.89
N ARG A 48 10.30 25.94 -1.31
CA ARG A 48 10.17 26.64 -0.02
C ARG A 48 10.86 25.88 1.12
N ARG A 49 10.78 24.55 1.14
CA ARG A 49 11.47 23.70 2.12
C ARG A 49 12.99 23.83 1.97
N GLN A 50 13.51 23.88 0.75
CA GLN A 50 14.94 24.03 0.49
C GLN A 50 15.47 25.39 0.97
N GLN A 51 14.70 26.46 0.78
CA GLN A 51 15.04 27.79 1.30
C GLN A 51 15.06 27.85 2.84
N LEU A 52 14.10 27.17 3.50
CA LEU A 52 14.05 27.05 4.97
C LEU A 52 15.23 26.23 5.54
N ILE A 53 15.64 25.17 4.85
CA ILE A 53 16.82 24.37 5.25
C ILE A 53 18.08 25.25 5.19
N ASN A 54 18.28 26.00 4.11
CA ASN A 54 19.43 26.90 3.97
C ASN A 54 19.44 28.00 5.05
N SER A 55 18.29 28.44 5.56
CA SER A 55 18.22 29.41 6.67
C SER A 55 18.52 28.80 8.05
N ASN A 56 18.26 27.50 8.24
CA ASN A 56 18.41 26.82 9.54
C ASN A 56 19.80 26.21 9.76
N VAL A 57 20.57 25.96 8.69
CA VAL A 57 21.98 25.52 8.78
C VAL A 57 22.86 26.53 9.54
N ASN A 58 22.43 27.80 9.64
CA ASN A 58 23.18 28.85 10.36
C ASN A 58 22.92 28.92 11.88
N LYS A 59 22.19 27.98 12.51
CA LYS A 59 21.68 28.17 13.89
C LYS A 59 21.78 26.99 14.88
N ALA A 60 22.46 25.89 14.59
CA ALA A 60 22.49 24.76 15.52
C ALA A 60 23.89 24.15 15.70
N GLU A 61 24.72 24.81 16.51
CA GLU A 61 25.76 24.15 17.32
C GLU A 61 25.16 23.88 18.71
N ASP A 62 24.90 22.61 19.08
CA ASP A 62 25.17 22.03 20.41
C ASP A 62 24.50 20.64 20.62
N LYS A 63 25.36 19.61 20.72
CA LYS A 63 25.46 18.55 21.75
C LYS A 63 24.20 17.80 22.23
N HIS A 64 24.12 16.47 22.02
CA HIS A 64 24.72 15.41 22.86
C HIS A 64 24.24 13.99 22.45
N THR A 65 25.15 13.01 22.54
CA THR A 65 24.96 11.59 22.22
C THR A 65 24.52 10.80 23.47
N ILE A 66 23.57 9.86 23.34
CA ILE A 66 23.32 8.81 24.34
C ILE A 66 23.00 7.48 23.62
N GLU A 67 23.82 6.46 23.85
CA GLU A 67 23.51 5.03 23.62
C GLU A 67 22.80 4.45 24.84
N ILE A 68 21.73 3.65 24.66
CA ILE A 68 21.31 2.65 25.68
C ILE A 68 20.79 1.37 25.01
N THR A 69 21.26 0.26 25.56
CA THR A 69 21.09 -1.17 25.29
C THR A 69 19.77 -1.80 25.77
N GLN A 70 19.51 -3.01 25.26
CA GLN A 70 18.37 -3.93 25.40
C GLN A 70 17.67 -4.04 26.77
N SER A 71 16.34 -4.16 26.76
CA SER A 71 15.58 -5.01 27.69
C SER A 71 14.22 -5.46 27.10
N LYS A 72 13.69 -6.57 27.65
CA LYS A 72 12.73 -7.57 27.12
C LYS A 72 11.22 -7.20 27.27
N PRO A 73 10.27 -7.98 26.71
CA PRO A 73 9.23 -7.47 25.79
C PRO A 73 7.81 -7.41 26.36
N SER A 74 6.90 -6.69 25.70
CA SER A 74 5.44 -6.80 25.87
C SER A 74 4.66 -6.25 24.65
N VAL A 75 3.65 -7.03 24.23
CA VAL A 75 2.85 -7.10 22.97
C VAL A 75 1.77 -6.00 22.81
N ILE A 76 1.07 -5.89 21.64
CA ILE A 76 -0.32 -5.36 21.26
C ILE A 76 -0.54 -4.40 20.03
N GLY A 77 -0.90 -4.80 18.81
CA GLY A 77 -1.07 -3.77 17.74
C GLY A 77 -2.39 -3.85 17.03
N ASP A 78 -2.97 -2.67 16.88
CA ASP A 78 -4.34 -2.43 16.50
C ASP A 78 -4.53 -2.49 14.99
N HIS A 79 -5.55 -3.25 14.60
CA HIS A 79 -6.29 -3.12 13.34
C HIS A 79 -7.53 -2.28 13.66
N PHE A 80 -7.97 -1.39 12.79
CA PHE A 80 -9.27 -0.71 12.91
C PHE A 80 -10.15 -1.08 11.72
N LEU A 81 -11.46 -1.14 11.92
CA LEU A 81 -12.44 -1.18 10.83
C LEU A 81 -13.43 -0.07 11.11
N LEU A 82 -13.34 1.00 10.31
CA LEU A 82 -14.19 2.17 10.40
C LEU A 82 -15.37 2.04 9.43
N GLU A 83 -16.58 2.06 9.98
CA GLU A 83 -17.79 2.30 9.21
C GLU A 83 -18.18 3.76 9.44
N VAL A 84 -18.32 4.54 8.37
CA VAL A 84 -18.66 5.97 8.47
C VAL A 84 -19.90 6.26 7.66
N ASP A 85 -20.91 6.75 8.36
CA ASP A 85 -22.14 7.25 7.78
C ASP A 85 -21.93 8.68 7.28
N ILE A 86 -21.33 8.81 6.08
CA ILE A 86 -21.29 10.08 5.36
C ILE A 86 -22.59 10.20 4.55
N PRO A 87 -23.49 11.14 4.87
CA PRO A 87 -24.67 11.39 4.04
C PRO A 87 -24.22 11.91 2.67
N VAL A 88 -24.64 11.22 1.61
CA VAL A 88 -24.30 11.54 0.22
C VAL A 88 -25.55 11.60 -0.65
N SER A 89 -25.46 12.24 -1.81
CA SER A 89 -26.56 12.25 -2.79
C SER A 89 -26.96 10.81 -3.14
N PRO A 90 -28.25 10.50 -3.30
CA PRO A 90 -28.75 9.14 -3.41
C PRO A 90 -28.14 8.40 -4.60
N VAL A 91 -27.20 7.49 -4.31
CA VAL A 91 -26.76 6.47 -5.24
C VAL A 91 -27.76 5.33 -5.12
N GLY A 92 -28.42 4.98 -6.22
CA GLY A 92 -29.41 3.90 -6.26
C GLY A 92 -29.06 2.79 -7.23
N PHE A 93 -29.60 1.61 -7.00
CA PHE A 93 -29.53 0.47 -7.92
C PHE A 93 -30.89 -0.23 -8.02
N ALA A 94 -31.09 -1.00 -9.07
CA ALA A 94 -32.30 -1.79 -9.26
C ALA A 94 -31.94 -3.28 -9.31
N TRP A 95 -32.78 -4.11 -8.69
CA TRP A 95 -32.62 -5.57 -8.69
C TRP A 95 -33.94 -6.24 -9.06
N ASN A 96 -33.88 -7.30 -9.87
CA ASN A 96 -35.06 -8.04 -10.29
C ASN A 96 -35.30 -9.22 -9.34
N PHE A 97 -36.46 -9.23 -8.69
CA PHE A 97 -36.93 -10.32 -7.84
C PHE A 97 -38.17 -10.93 -8.48
N ASP A 98 -38.05 -12.16 -8.98
CA ASP A 98 -39.15 -12.94 -9.57
C ASP A 98 -39.92 -12.18 -10.67
N GLY A 99 -39.20 -11.48 -11.54
CA GLY A 99 -39.78 -10.69 -12.64
C GLY A 99 -40.19 -9.26 -12.26
N ASN A 100 -40.11 -8.89 -10.97
CA ASN A 100 -40.40 -7.55 -10.49
C ASN A 100 -39.12 -6.77 -10.17
N THR A 101 -38.88 -5.68 -10.90
CA THR A 101 -37.78 -4.74 -10.62
C THR A 101 -38.08 -3.93 -9.37
N ARG A 102 -37.23 -4.05 -8.35
CA ARG A 102 -37.25 -3.22 -7.14
C ARG A 102 -36.08 -2.23 -7.17
N TYR A 103 -36.31 -1.03 -6.67
CA TYR A 103 -35.32 0.04 -6.61
C TYR A 103 -34.84 0.23 -5.16
N PHE A 104 -33.54 0.39 -5.00
CA PHE A 104 -32.87 0.57 -3.72
C PHE A 104 -32.02 1.83 -3.78
N VAL A 105 -31.94 2.56 -2.68
CA VAL A 105 -31.12 3.75 -2.53
C VAL A 105 -30.26 3.57 -1.29
N PHE A 106 -28.97 3.86 -1.42
CA PHE A 106 -28.07 3.89 -0.27
C PHE A 106 -28.32 5.16 0.54
N ASN A 107 -28.61 4.98 1.83
CA ASN A 107 -28.76 6.08 2.80
C ASN A 107 -27.40 6.54 3.38
N VAL A 108 -26.36 5.75 3.12
CA VAL A 108 -25.00 5.92 3.62
C VAL A 108 -24.04 5.76 2.45
N LEU A 109 -22.76 6.09 2.65
CA LEU A 109 -21.77 5.98 1.61
C LEU A 109 -21.61 4.50 1.16
N PRO A 110 -21.91 4.14 -0.11
CA PRO A 110 -21.83 2.75 -0.53
C PRO A 110 -20.38 2.30 -0.69
N PHE A 111 -19.87 1.54 0.26
CA PHE A 111 -18.57 0.89 0.13
C PHE A 111 -18.56 -0.05 -1.09
N GLY A 112 -17.48 -0.01 -1.88
CA GLY A 112 -17.34 -0.82 -3.10
C GLY A 112 -17.38 -0.03 -4.41
N ILE A 113 -17.80 1.24 -4.39
CA ILE A 113 -17.59 2.16 -5.53
C ILE A 113 -16.38 3.07 -5.27
N SER A 114 -15.65 3.43 -6.33
CA SER A 114 -14.43 4.25 -6.22
C SER A 114 -14.68 5.62 -5.59
N THR A 115 -15.84 6.22 -5.83
CA THR A 115 -16.22 7.54 -5.31
C THR A 115 -16.38 7.52 -3.78
N ALA A 116 -16.90 6.43 -3.22
CA ALA A 116 -17.03 6.27 -1.78
C ALA A 116 -15.65 6.27 -1.11
N GLY A 117 -14.71 5.46 -1.62
CA GLY A 117 -13.34 5.44 -1.11
C GLY A 117 -12.66 6.82 -1.17
N TYR A 118 -12.89 7.59 -2.23
CA TYR A 118 -12.38 8.97 -2.36
C TYR A 118 -12.95 9.91 -1.30
N ILE A 119 -14.27 9.97 -1.15
CA ILE A 119 -14.94 10.85 -0.18
C ILE A 119 -14.47 10.51 1.24
N PHE A 120 -14.48 9.21 1.58
CA PHE A 120 -14.05 8.72 2.86
C PHE A 120 -12.60 9.11 3.17
N THR A 121 -11.68 8.90 2.21
CA THR A 121 -10.28 9.27 2.36
C THR A 121 -10.09 10.78 2.56
N LYS A 122 -10.88 11.62 1.87
CA LYS A 122 -10.81 13.08 2.01
C LYS A 122 -11.27 13.55 3.38
N VAL A 123 -12.35 12.99 3.92
CA VAL A 123 -12.84 13.32 5.26
C VAL A 123 -11.85 12.83 6.32
N LEU A 124 -11.44 11.56 6.24
CA LEU A 124 -10.52 10.96 7.22
C LEU A 124 -9.15 11.66 7.23
N ARG A 125 -8.69 12.18 6.09
CA ARG A 125 -7.45 12.95 5.99
C ARG A 125 -7.41 14.15 6.94
N GLU A 126 -8.50 14.90 7.07
CA GLU A 126 -8.54 16.07 7.96
C GLU A 126 -8.51 15.65 9.44
N VAL A 127 -9.17 14.54 9.78
CA VAL A 127 -9.12 13.96 11.13
C VAL A 127 -7.70 13.51 11.49
N VAL A 128 -7.05 12.76 10.59
CA VAL A 128 -5.65 12.32 10.77
C VAL A 128 -4.71 13.52 10.89
N LYS A 129 -4.89 14.56 10.07
CA LYS A 129 -4.10 15.79 10.13
C LYS A 129 -4.21 16.45 11.49
N HIS A 130 -5.43 16.56 12.03
CA HIS A 130 -5.65 17.13 13.35
C HIS A 130 -5.01 16.29 14.47
N LEU A 131 -5.19 14.97 14.47
CA LEU A 131 -4.53 14.08 15.44
C LEU A 131 -3.00 14.18 15.39
N ARG A 132 -2.43 14.28 14.19
CA ARG A 132 -0.98 14.48 14.02
C ARG A 132 -0.51 15.85 14.52
N SER A 133 -1.33 16.90 14.38
CA SER A 133 -1.02 18.23 14.93
C SER A 133 -0.95 18.24 16.47
N GLU A 134 -1.59 17.27 17.13
CA GLU A 134 -1.53 17.03 18.57
C GLU A 134 -0.39 16.07 18.97
N GLY A 135 0.51 15.76 18.04
CA GLY A 135 1.66 14.88 18.27
C GLY A 135 1.34 13.38 18.19
N LYS A 136 0.12 12.98 17.81
CA LYS A 136 -0.27 11.57 17.71
C LYS A 136 0.32 10.95 16.43
N ARG A 137 1.09 9.86 16.60
CA ARG A 137 1.68 9.13 15.46
C ARG A 137 0.70 8.08 14.98
N ILE A 138 -0.09 8.46 13.98
CA ILE A 138 -1.15 7.62 13.41
C ILE A 138 -1.07 7.63 11.89
N ILE A 139 -1.32 6.47 11.30
CA ILE A 139 -1.53 6.27 9.86
C ILE A 139 -2.89 5.60 9.70
N MET A 140 -3.63 6.07 8.69
CA MET A 140 -4.88 5.46 8.29
C MET A 140 -4.81 5.15 6.79
N PHE A 141 -5.29 3.97 6.41
CA PHE A 141 -5.44 3.54 5.03
C PHE A 141 -6.85 3.00 4.85
N LEU A 142 -7.69 3.77 4.13
CA LEU A 142 -9.12 3.51 4.04
C LEU A 142 -9.71 3.29 5.45
N ASP A 143 -10.40 2.17 5.65
CA ASP A 143 -11.06 1.74 6.86
C ASP A 143 -10.10 1.22 7.96
N ASP A 144 -8.83 0.95 7.64
CA ASP A 144 -7.83 0.41 8.58
C ASP A 144 -6.84 1.48 9.07
N GLY A 145 -6.35 1.33 10.29
CA GLY A 145 -5.51 2.30 10.96
C GLY A 145 -4.44 1.65 11.81
N LEU A 146 -3.32 2.35 11.98
CA LEU A 146 -2.22 1.93 12.82
C LEU A 146 -1.63 3.15 13.55
N GLY A 147 -1.43 3.04 14.86
CA GLY A 147 -0.84 4.08 15.69
C GLY A 147 0.29 3.55 16.58
N GLY A 148 1.11 4.45 17.11
CA GLY A 148 2.17 4.10 18.04
C GLY A 148 2.78 5.30 18.76
N ASP A 149 3.58 5.04 19.79
CA ASP A 149 4.26 6.05 20.59
C ASP A 149 5.57 5.46 21.17
N SER A 150 6.32 6.25 21.93
CA SER A 150 7.65 5.86 22.44
C SER A 150 7.61 4.80 23.55
N ASN A 151 6.49 4.68 24.27
CA ASN A 151 6.34 3.71 25.36
C ASN A 151 4.87 3.31 25.53
N PHE A 152 4.66 2.29 26.36
CA PHE A 152 3.36 1.67 26.57
C PHE A 152 2.32 2.66 27.12
N GLU A 153 2.67 3.43 28.15
CA GLU A 153 1.75 4.36 28.81
C GLU A 153 1.27 5.46 27.84
N LYS A 154 2.20 6.06 27.08
CA LYS A 154 1.86 7.06 26.07
C LYS A 154 1.04 6.48 24.93
N CYS A 155 1.29 5.24 24.53
CA CYS A 155 0.46 4.58 23.54
C CYS A 155 -0.97 4.37 24.04
N ILE A 156 -1.19 4.00 25.31
CA ILE A 156 -2.53 3.90 25.90
C ILE A 156 -3.22 5.26 25.85
N GLU A 157 -2.54 6.31 26.31
CA GLU A 157 -3.08 7.66 26.31
C GLU A 157 -3.45 8.11 24.88
N SER A 158 -2.53 7.93 23.93
CA SER A 158 -2.75 8.26 22.52
C SER A 158 -3.90 7.45 21.91
N SER A 159 -3.98 6.15 22.20
CA SER A 159 -5.08 5.27 21.77
C SER A 159 -6.44 5.75 22.29
N GLN A 160 -6.54 6.08 23.58
CA GLN A 160 -7.77 6.59 24.19
C GLN A 160 -8.21 7.92 23.58
N ILE A 161 -7.27 8.84 23.35
CA ILE A 161 -7.54 10.14 22.71
C ILE A 161 -8.04 9.94 21.28
N VAL A 162 -7.36 9.09 20.50
CA VAL A 162 -7.76 8.78 19.11
C VAL A 162 -9.16 8.16 19.08
N LYS A 163 -9.40 7.15 19.93
CA LYS A 163 -10.70 6.48 20.04
C LYS A 163 -11.83 7.47 20.34
N PHE A 164 -11.67 8.24 21.42
CA PHE A 164 -12.65 9.23 21.87
C PHE A 164 -12.93 10.27 20.78
N LYS A 165 -11.88 10.73 20.08
CA LYS A 165 -12.02 11.73 19.03
C LYS A 165 -12.75 11.19 17.80
N LEU A 166 -12.47 9.95 17.40
CA LEU A 166 -13.20 9.28 16.32
C LEU A 166 -14.69 9.11 16.67
N GLU A 167 -15.00 8.62 17.88
CA GLU A 167 -16.39 8.45 18.35
C GLU A 167 -17.14 9.79 18.35
N ASN A 168 -16.52 10.87 18.85
CA ASN A 168 -17.14 12.20 18.88
C ASN A 168 -17.35 12.81 17.50
N LEU A 169 -16.54 12.43 16.51
CA LEU A 169 -16.70 12.85 15.13
C LEU A 169 -17.75 11.99 14.38
N GLY A 170 -18.39 11.05 15.07
CA GLY A 170 -19.44 10.19 14.51
C GLY A 170 -18.92 8.97 13.75
N PHE A 171 -17.65 8.60 13.91
CA PHE A 171 -17.13 7.35 13.34
C PHE A 171 -17.63 6.16 14.16
N LEU A 172 -18.13 5.13 13.48
CA LEU A 172 -18.50 3.87 14.12
C LEU A 172 -17.28 2.96 14.20
N ILE A 173 -16.97 2.54 15.42
CA ILE A 173 -15.81 1.69 15.70
C ILE A 173 -16.28 0.25 15.81
N ALA A 174 -15.76 -0.62 14.94
CA ALA A 174 -15.98 -2.06 15.04
C ALA A 174 -15.19 -2.65 16.22
N HIS A 175 -15.66 -2.46 17.46
CA HIS A 175 -14.92 -2.79 18.69
C HIS A 175 -14.34 -4.21 18.73
N GLU A 176 -15.01 -5.20 18.15
CA GLU A 176 -14.54 -6.59 18.11
C GLU A 176 -13.35 -6.82 17.16
N LYS A 177 -13.20 -5.94 16.16
CA LYS A 177 -12.12 -5.98 15.18
C LYS A 177 -11.00 -5.00 15.52
N CYS A 178 -11.29 -4.09 16.46
CA CYS A 178 -10.37 -3.08 16.93
C CYS A 178 -9.63 -3.58 18.16
N PHE A 179 -8.31 -3.48 18.13
CA PHE A 179 -7.52 -3.53 19.35
C PHE A 179 -7.27 -2.07 19.75
N TRP A 180 -7.12 -1.76 21.03
CA TRP A 180 -6.86 -0.39 21.50
C TRP A 180 -5.73 -0.35 22.54
N LEU A 181 -5.01 -1.46 22.69
CA LEU A 181 -3.90 -1.57 23.64
C LEU A 181 -2.57 -1.57 22.84
N PRO A 182 -1.40 -1.16 23.37
CA PRO A 182 -0.14 -0.91 22.58
C PRO A 182 0.87 -2.03 22.26
N SER A 183 1.58 -2.03 21.09
CA SER A 183 2.25 -3.27 20.55
C SER A 183 3.70 -3.28 20.37
N GLN A 184 4.19 -4.52 20.33
CA GLN A 184 5.32 -4.84 19.49
C GLN A 184 5.14 -5.88 18.38
N ARG A 185 4.04 -6.65 18.28
CA ARG A 185 3.77 -7.54 17.13
C ARG A 185 2.32 -7.49 16.68
N LEU A 186 2.08 -7.19 15.40
CA LEU A 186 0.72 -7.01 14.86
C LEU A 186 0.61 -7.34 13.39
N LYS A 187 -0.60 -7.63 12.93
CA LYS A 187 -0.90 -7.72 11.51
C LYS A 187 -1.48 -6.38 11.05
N TRP A 188 -1.10 -5.91 9.86
CA TRP A 188 -1.65 -4.72 9.22
C TRP A 188 -1.40 -4.75 7.71
N LEU A 189 -2.43 -4.50 6.90
CA LEU A 189 -2.38 -4.55 5.42
C LEU A 189 -1.73 -5.82 4.82
N GLY A 190 -1.95 -6.97 5.46
CA GLY A 190 -1.40 -8.25 4.99
C GLY A 190 0.06 -8.49 5.36
N TYR A 191 0.61 -7.72 6.29
CA TYR A 191 1.96 -7.88 6.84
C TYR A 191 1.93 -8.00 8.35
N THR A 192 2.88 -8.75 8.91
CA THR A 192 3.15 -8.80 10.33
C THR A 192 4.30 -7.85 10.65
N TRP A 193 4.01 -6.80 11.40
CA TRP A 193 5.00 -5.87 11.91
C TRP A 193 5.46 -6.34 13.27
N ASP A 194 6.77 -6.51 13.46
CA ASP A 194 7.39 -6.91 14.72
C ASP A 194 8.43 -5.88 15.14
N THR A 195 8.04 -4.94 15.98
CA THR A 195 8.91 -3.89 16.48
C THR A 195 9.87 -4.37 17.57
N ASN A 196 9.71 -5.60 18.12
CA ASN A 196 10.70 -6.17 19.05
C ASN A 196 12.03 -6.40 18.34
N ILE A 197 11.94 -6.94 17.13
CA ILE A 197 13.10 -7.26 16.29
C ILE A 197 13.28 -6.24 15.16
N GLY A 198 12.41 -5.23 15.08
CA GLY A 198 12.49 -4.16 14.10
C GLY A 198 12.20 -4.62 12.66
N LYS A 199 11.36 -5.65 12.46
CA LYS A 199 11.14 -6.26 11.14
C LYS A 199 9.68 -6.36 10.73
N ILE A 200 9.46 -6.44 9.42
CA ILE A 200 8.17 -6.68 8.77
C ILE A 200 8.25 -7.99 8.01
N PHE A 201 7.19 -8.79 8.13
CA PHE A 201 7.00 -10.07 7.48
C PHE A 201 5.71 -10.02 6.68
N VAL A 202 5.58 -10.80 5.62
CA VAL A 202 4.28 -11.09 5.01
C VAL A 202 3.50 -12.00 5.95
N ASN A 203 2.19 -11.79 6.05
CA ASN A 203 1.34 -12.70 6.81
C ASN A 203 1.39 -14.13 6.25
N GLU A 204 1.44 -15.10 7.17
CA GLU A 204 1.57 -16.53 6.86
C GLU A 204 0.45 -17.05 5.93
N ASP A 205 -0.78 -16.56 6.08
CA ASP A 205 -1.90 -16.94 5.20
C ASP A 205 -1.66 -16.55 3.73
N ARG A 206 -1.00 -15.42 3.47
CA ARG A 206 -0.65 -14.99 2.11
C ARG A 206 0.48 -15.83 1.54
N ILE A 207 1.47 -16.19 2.35
CA ILE A 207 2.57 -17.08 1.94
C ILE A 207 2.00 -18.45 1.59
N MET A 208 1.31 -19.11 2.52
CA MET A 208 0.70 -20.44 2.30
C MET A 208 -0.22 -20.46 1.07
N LYS A 209 -1.04 -19.42 0.87
CA LYS A 209 -1.92 -19.31 -0.30
C LYS A 209 -1.13 -19.23 -1.62
N THR A 210 0.01 -18.55 -1.62
CA THR A 210 0.87 -18.41 -2.80
C THR A 210 1.64 -19.69 -3.06
N GLU A 211 2.23 -20.29 -2.02
CA GLU A 211 2.92 -21.58 -2.10
C GLU A 211 2.02 -22.70 -2.60
N LYS A 212 0.76 -22.76 -2.16
CA LYS A 212 -0.20 -23.76 -2.64
C LYS A 212 -0.38 -23.69 -4.16
N LYS A 213 -0.44 -22.49 -4.74
CA LYS A 213 -0.56 -22.30 -6.20
C LYS A 213 0.74 -22.64 -6.92
N ILE A 214 1.88 -22.29 -6.33
CA ILE A 214 3.20 -22.65 -6.86
C ILE A 214 3.38 -24.17 -6.90
N ARG A 215 3.06 -24.88 -5.80
CA ARG A 215 3.12 -26.34 -5.74
C ARG A 215 2.22 -27.00 -6.78
N PHE A 216 0.96 -26.56 -6.87
CA PHE A 216 0.03 -27.05 -7.89
C PHE A 216 0.60 -26.87 -9.30
N LEU A 217 1.14 -25.69 -9.63
CA LEU A 217 1.73 -25.46 -10.95
C LEU A 217 2.88 -26.44 -11.22
N ILE A 218 3.79 -26.63 -10.25
CA ILE A 218 4.93 -27.55 -10.38
C ILE A 218 4.45 -28.99 -10.61
N GLU A 219 3.50 -29.46 -9.82
CA GLU A 219 2.92 -30.81 -9.91
C GLU A 219 2.34 -31.05 -11.32
N GLU A 220 1.48 -30.15 -11.80
CA GLU A 220 0.88 -30.24 -13.14
C GLU A 220 1.95 -30.21 -14.25
N THR A 221 2.98 -29.35 -14.12
CA THR A 221 4.06 -29.33 -15.12
C THR A 221 4.89 -30.62 -15.14
N ASN A 222 5.05 -31.29 -13.99
CA ASN A 222 5.73 -32.59 -13.92
C ASN A 222 4.90 -33.70 -14.57
N GLU A 223 3.57 -33.59 -14.56
CA GLU A 223 2.65 -34.47 -15.28
C GLU A 223 2.57 -34.17 -16.79
N GLY A 224 3.29 -33.14 -17.26
CA GLY A 224 3.38 -32.76 -18.67
C GLY A 224 2.36 -31.70 -19.10
N VAL A 225 1.66 -31.06 -18.16
CA VAL A 225 0.74 -29.97 -18.47
C VAL A 225 1.53 -28.70 -18.83
N GLU A 226 1.32 -28.21 -20.04
CA GLU A 226 1.98 -26.99 -20.53
C GLU A 226 1.08 -25.75 -20.56
N PHE A 227 -0.23 -25.91 -20.37
CA PHE A 227 -1.22 -24.85 -20.53
C PHE A 227 -1.97 -24.57 -19.23
N PHE A 228 -1.98 -23.30 -18.81
CA PHE A 228 -2.63 -22.87 -17.57
C PHE A 228 -3.56 -21.69 -17.82
N GLY A 229 -4.62 -21.56 -17.03
CA GLY A 229 -5.53 -20.42 -17.14
C GLY A 229 -4.80 -19.09 -16.92
N SER A 230 -5.06 -18.10 -17.80
CA SER A 230 -4.41 -16.78 -17.72
C SER A 230 -4.60 -16.10 -16.36
N ARG A 231 -5.81 -16.17 -15.79
CA ARG A 231 -6.11 -15.62 -14.46
C ARG A 231 -5.38 -16.37 -13.33
N PHE A 232 -5.15 -17.67 -13.48
CA PHE A 232 -4.41 -18.45 -12.50
C PHE A 232 -2.96 -17.98 -12.42
N LEU A 233 -2.25 -17.89 -13.55
CA LEU A 233 -0.88 -17.38 -13.58
C LEU A 233 -0.78 -15.93 -13.09
N ALA A 234 -1.69 -15.05 -13.57
CA ALA A 234 -1.74 -13.67 -13.13
C ALA A 234 -1.97 -13.53 -11.62
N SER A 235 -2.72 -14.46 -11.03
CA SER A 235 -2.94 -14.47 -9.58
C SER A 235 -1.67 -14.79 -8.80
N ILE A 236 -0.80 -15.69 -9.29
CA ILE A 236 0.50 -15.99 -8.66
C ILE A 236 1.39 -14.75 -8.73
N VAL A 237 1.53 -14.18 -9.93
CA VAL A 237 2.34 -12.98 -10.17
C VAL A 237 1.86 -11.81 -9.31
N GLY A 238 0.55 -11.55 -9.28
CA GLY A 238 -0.04 -10.49 -8.47
C GLY A 238 0.20 -10.70 -6.96
N GLN A 239 0.11 -11.94 -6.48
CA GLN A 239 0.44 -12.26 -5.08
C GLN A 239 1.91 -11.96 -4.77
N LEU A 240 2.86 -12.42 -5.59
CA LEU A 240 4.28 -12.17 -5.41
C LEU A 240 4.60 -10.66 -5.40
N ILE A 241 4.07 -9.90 -6.35
CA ILE A 241 4.27 -8.44 -6.43
C ILE A 241 3.68 -7.74 -5.22
N SER A 242 2.50 -8.17 -4.77
CA SER A 242 1.89 -7.62 -3.57
C SER A 242 2.69 -7.90 -2.29
N MET A 243 3.72 -8.75 -2.34
CA MET A 243 4.62 -9.07 -1.22
C MET A 243 6.00 -8.39 -1.36
N GLN A 244 6.26 -7.65 -2.45
CA GLN A 244 7.56 -7.06 -2.82
C GLN A 244 8.24 -6.30 -1.68
N ILE A 245 7.47 -5.62 -0.80
CA ILE A 245 8.01 -4.89 0.36
C ILE A 245 8.95 -5.76 1.20
N VAL A 246 8.60 -7.03 1.42
CA VAL A 246 9.36 -7.97 2.27
C VAL A 246 10.29 -8.84 1.43
N ILE A 247 9.78 -9.43 0.35
CA ILE A 247 10.55 -10.41 -0.44
C ILE A 247 11.48 -9.76 -1.49
N GLY A 248 11.51 -8.43 -1.55
CA GLY A 248 12.49 -7.62 -2.28
C GLY A 248 12.21 -7.44 -3.77
N ASP A 249 13.08 -6.65 -4.42
CA ASP A 249 12.93 -6.26 -5.83
C ASP A 249 13.18 -7.41 -6.81
N LEU A 250 13.77 -8.52 -6.33
CA LEU A 250 13.92 -9.77 -7.07
C LEU A 250 12.58 -10.29 -7.61
N VAL A 251 11.45 -9.88 -7.01
CA VAL A 251 10.11 -10.18 -7.53
C VAL A 251 9.95 -9.76 -8.98
N ARG A 252 10.39 -8.56 -9.35
CA ARG A 252 10.20 -8.04 -10.71
C ARG A 252 11.05 -8.79 -11.73
N LEU A 253 12.22 -9.26 -11.31
CA LEU A 253 13.12 -10.03 -12.16
C LEU A 253 12.63 -11.48 -12.33
N ASN A 254 12.20 -12.11 -11.24
CA ASN A 254 11.77 -13.51 -11.23
C ASN A 254 10.26 -13.70 -11.44
N THR A 255 9.58 -12.72 -12.05
CA THR A 255 8.21 -12.89 -12.55
C THR A 255 8.08 -12.45 -14.01
N ARG A 256 9.19 -12.11 -14.66
CA ARG A 256 9.22 -11.52 -15.99
C ARG A 256 8.75 -12.52 -17.04
N TYR A 257 9.23 -13.76 -16.98
CA TYR A 257 8.83 -14.78 -17.95
C TYR A 257 7.41 -15.26 -17.71
N LEU A 258 6.94 -15.30 -16.46
CA LEU A 258 5.53 -15.49 -16.14
C LEU A 258 4.65 -14.38 -16.75
N TYR A 259 5.08 -13.13 -16.64
CA TYR A 259 4.42 -12.00 -17.30
C TYR A 259 4.40 -12.14 -18.82
N ASP A 260 5.52 -12.49 -19.44
CA ASP A 260 5.61 -12.71 -20.88
C ASP A 260 4.61 -13.79 -21.33
N CYS A 261 4.52 -14.91 -20.61
CA CYS A 261 3.52 -15.96 -20.86
C CYS A 261 2.08 -15.42 -20.75
N ILE A 262 1.77 -14.64 -19.70
CA ILE A 262 0.45 -14.03 -19.50
C ILE A 262 0.13 -13.03 -20.63
N MET A 263 1.10 -12.26 -21.09
CA MET A 263 0.92 -11.27 -22.16
C MET A 263 0.65 -11.92 -23.52
N GLY A 264 1.07 -13.17 -23.72
CA GLY A 264 0.72 -13.97 -24.89
C GLY A 264 -0.73 -14.49 -24.92
N ARG A 265 -1.56 -14.17 -23.93
CA ARG A 265 -2.96 -14.63 -23.86
C ARG A 265 -3.82 -14.05 -24.99
N ALA A 266 -4.70 -14.88 -25.56
CA ALA A 266 -5.74 -14.41 -26.49
C ALA A 266 -6.89 -13.70 -25.77
N SER A 267 -7.24 -14.15 -24.55
CA SER A 267 -8.22 -13.51 -23.67
C SER A 267 -7.93 -13.92 -22.20
N TRP A 268 -8.60 -13.29 -21.24
CA TRP A 268 -8.46 -13.67 -19.83
C TRP A 268 -9.06 -15.04 -19.49
N ASP A 269 -9.98 -15.54 -20.32
CA ASP A 269 -10.61 -16.84 -20.19
C ASP A 269 -9.85 -17.95 -20.94
N ALA A 270 -8.91 -17.57 -21.81
CA ALA A 270 -8.08 -18.51 -22.54
C ALA A 270 -6.87 -19.01 -21.72
N PRO A 271 -6.47 -20.28 -21.88
CA PRO A 271 -5.22 -20.77 -21.31
C PRO A 271 -4.01 -20.20 -22.06
N VAL A 272 -2.87 -20.14 -21.38
CA VAL A 272 -1.57 -19.74 -21.92
C VAL A 272 -0.55 -20.84 -21.74
N LYS A 273 0.32 -21.00 -22.74
CA LYS A 273 1.44 -21.92 -22.68
C LYS A 273 2.53 -21.35 -21.77
N ILE A 274 2.94 -22.11 -20.77
CA ILE A 274 4.07 -21.73 -19.91
C ILE A 274 5.39 -22.13 -20.59
N CYS A 275 6.39 -21.24 -20.57
CA CYS A 275 7.71 -21.52 -21.10
C CYS A 275 8.66 -22.07 -20.02
N LYS A 276 9.73 -22.77 -20.42
CA LYS A 276 10.73 -23.32 -19.49
C LYS A 276 11.34 -22.28 -18.55
N LYS A 277 11.52 -21.04 -19.01
CA LYS A 277 12.05 -19.96 -18.18
C LYS A 277 11.08 -19.53 -17.08
N ALA A 278 9.77 -19.50 -17.37
CA ALA A 278 8.74 -19.23 -16.38
C ALA A 278 8.62 -20.38 -15.36
N ILE A 279 8.81 -21.63 -15.79
CA ILE A 279 8.89 -22.78 -14.85
C ILE A 279 10.08 -22.62 -13.90
N ASN A 280 11.25 -22.19 -14.39
CA ASN A 280 12.40 -21.91 -13.53
C ASN A 280 12.12 -20.79 -12.52
N GLU A 281 11.40 -19.74 -12.90
CA GLU A 281 10.95 -18.69 -11.96
C GLU A 281 10.05 -19.28 -10.86
N ILE A 282 9.12 -20.17 -11.21
CA ILE A 282 8.24 -20.83 -10.23
C ILE A 282 9.05 -21.70 -9.27
N HIS A 283 10.03 -22.47 -9.76
CA HIS A 283 10.93 -23.23 -8.90
C HIS A 283 11.74 -22.34 -7.97
N PHE A 284 12.27 -21.22 -8.47
CA PHE A 284 12.93 -20.22 -7.62
C PHE A 284 12.03 -19.79 -6.46
N TRP A 285 10.75 -19.46 -6.74
CA TRP A 285 9.82 -19.07 -5.69
C TRP A 285 9.46 -20.20 -4.73
N SER A 286 9.35 -21.45 -5.19
CA SER A 286 9.09 -22.58 -4.28
C SER A 286 10.18 -22.78 -3.22
N ILE A 287 11.42 -22.36 -3.51
CA ILE A 287 12.57 -22.51 -2.61
C ILE A 287 12.81 -21.24 -1.79
N SER A 288 12.58 -20.08 -2.39
CA SER A 288 13.00 -18.79 -1.83
C SER A 288 11.89 -18.07 -1.06
N LEU A 289 10.61 -18.30 -1.37
CA LEU A 289 9.51 -17.48 -0.87
C LEU A 289 9.45 -17.43 0.67
N GLN A 290 9.37 -18.60 1.33
CA GLN A 290 9.36 -18.65 2.80
C GLN A 290 10.67 -18.12 3.38
N LYS A 291 11.83 -18.46 2.79
CA LYS A 291 13.14 -18.01 3.29
C LYS A 291 13.29 -16.49 3.26
N LEU A 292 12.84 -15.85 2.19
CA LEU A 292 12.83 -14.40 2.08
C LEU A 292 11.85 -13.78 3.06
N ASN A 293 10.70 -14.43 3.30
CA ASN A 293 9.77 -13.98 4.32
C ASN A 293 10.37 -14.10 5.72
N ASP A 294 10.96 -15.24 6.09
CA ASP A 294 11.59 -15.51 7.38
C ASP A 294 12.74 -14.55 7.68
N ALA A 295 13.45 -14.09 6.65
CA ALA A 295 14.47 -13.06 6.78
C ALA A 295 13.86 -11.71 7.21
N GLY A 296 12.64 -11.42 6.76
CA GLY A 296 11.93 -10.16 6.96
C GLY A 296 12.60 -8.98 6.27
N VAL A 297 11.98 -7.81 6.38
CA VAL A 297 12.59 -6.53 6.02
C VAL A 297 12.62 -5.63 7.23
N ASP A 298 13.72 -4.88 7.43
CA ASP A 298 13.81 -3.96 8.55
C ASP A 298 12.80 -2.81 8.41
N ILE A 299 12.15 -2.44 9.51
CA ILE A 299 11.19 -1.33 9.60
C ILE A 299 11.88 -0.01 9.28
N CYS A 300 13.15 0.12 9.67
CA CYS A 300 13.99 1.27 9.40
C CYS A 300 14.85 0.99 8.17
N LYS A 301 14.35 1.33 6.98
CA LYS A 301 15.23 1.48 5.84
C LYS A 301 15.92 2.82 5.97
N VAL A 302 17.21 2.74 6.24
CA VAL A 302 18.11 3.88 6.15
C VAL A 302 18.36 4.12 4.67
N ASP A 303 17.93 5.26 4.15
CA ASP A 303 18.15 5.66 2.77
C ASP A 303 19.41 6.54 2.65
N GLN A 304 19.89 6.80 1.43
CA GLN A 304 21.00 7.72 1.18
C GLN A 304 20.74 9.12 1.77
N LEU A 305 19.47 9.51 1.86
CA LEU A 305 19.03 10.77 2.47
C LEU A 305 19.16 10.79 4.00
N ASP A 306 19.30 9.63 4.64
CA ASP A 306 19.52 9.50 6.07
C ASP A 306 21.02 9.45 6.42
N ILE A 307 21.92 9.43 5.42
CA ILE A 307 23.36 9.59 5.64
C ILE A 307 23.61 11.04 6.05
N VAL A 308 24.05 11.23 7.29
CA VAL A 308 24.40 12.55 7.82
C VAL A 308 25.90 12.82 7.74
N ASP A 309 26.72 11.77 7.70
CA ASP A 309 28.17 11.90 7.63
C ASP A 309 28.80 10.74 6.86
N ILE A 310 29.87 11.03 6.11
CA ILE A 310 30.67 10.05 5.39
C ILE A 310 32.12 10.31 5.74
N GLU A 311 32.71 9.41 6.53
CA GLU A 311 34.14 9.42 6.79
C GLU A 311 34.82 8.47 5.80
N MET A 312 35.73 9.02 4.99
CA MET A 312 36.53 8.25 4.04
C MET A 312 37.97 8.22 4.52
N PHE A 313 38.49 7.01 4.74
CA PHE A 313 39.90 6.77 4.99
C PHE A 313 40.51 6.19 3.71
N CYS A 314 41.51 6.88 3.15
CA CYS A 314 42.27 6.35 2.03
C CYS A 314 43.69 6.03 2.49
N ASP A 315 44.25 4.97 1.94
CA ASP A 315 45.68 4.72 2.05
C ASP A 315 46.45 5.84 1.32
N ALA A 316 47.40 6.45 2.02
CA ALA A 316 48.27 7.50 1.49
C ALA A 316 49.64 6.95 1.06
N SER A 317 49.81 5.63 1.01
CA SER A 317 51.06 4.99 0.59
C SER A 317 51.25 5.02 -0.93
N ASP A 318 52.51 5.10 -1.38
CA ASP A 318 52.88 5.09 -2.81
C ASP A 318 52.72 3.70 -3.48
N VAL A 319 52.14 2.72 -2.76
CA VAL A 319 52.13 1.30 -3.14
C VAL A 319 50.75 0.63 -3.02
N GLY A 320 49.78 1.24 -2.33
CA GLY A 320 48.47 0.67 -2.06
C GLY A 320 47.31 1.50 -2.62
N PHE A 321 46.27 0.83 -3.11
CA PHE A 321 44.98 1.45 -3.46
C PHE A 321 43.90 0.85 -2.56
N GLY A 322 43.72 1.42 -1.38
CA GLY A 322 42.72 0.99 -0.41
C GLY A 322 41.92 2.18 0.12
N GLY A 323 40.61 1.98 0.29
CA GLY A 323 39.74 2.96 0.92
C GLY A 323 38.73 2.28 1.82
N LEU A 324 38.50 2.85 3.01
CA LEU A 324 37.41 2.48 3.91
C LEU A 324 36.42 3.64 3.97
N PHE A 325 35.14 3.34 3.81
CA PHE A 325 34.07 4.30 4.02
C PHE A 325 33.31 3.91 5.29
N ASN A 326 33.23 4.84 6.23
CA ASN A 326 32.30 4.76 7.35
C ASN A 326 31.13 5.68 7.05
N LEU A 327 29.93 5.12 7.04
CA LEU A 327 28.69 5.87 6.86
C LEU A 327 28.05 6.09 8.24
N ARG A 328 27.75 7.35 8.56
CA ARG A 328 26.98 7.71 9.73
C ARG A 328 25.58 8.09 9.31
N PHE A 329 24.59 7.44 9.90
CA PHE A 329 23.20 7.61 9.55
C PHE A 329 22.42 8.24 10.71
N GLU A 330 21.50 9.15 10.40
CA GLU A 330 20.49 9.64 11.32
C GLU A 330 19.12 9.17 10.83
N CYS A 331 18.65 8.04 11.37
CA CYS A 331 17.36 7.49 11.00
C CYS A 331 16.25 8.35 11.62
N LYS A 332 15.63 9.21 10.80
CA LYS A 332 14.33 9.79 11.14
C LYS A 332 13.29 8.70 10.94
N THR A 333 13.14 7.84 11.95
CA THR A 333 12.16 6.76 11.93
C THR A 333 10.79 7.26 11.45
N PHE A 334 10.02 6.40 10.79
CA PHE A 334 8.64 6.66 10.37
C PHE A 334 7.73 7.21 11.49
N LEU A 335 8.13 7.05 12.75
CA LEU A 335 7.48 7.53 13.95
C LEU A 335 7.92 8.94 14.40
N GLN A 336 8.98 9.50 13.86
CA GLN A 336 9.30 10.93 14.03
C GLN A 336 8.42 11.72 13.06
N GLY A 337 7.21 12.03 13.51
CA GLY A 337 6.33 12.95 12.81
C GLY A 337 7.08 14.25 12.51
N ASN A 338 7.29 14.54 11.23
CA ASN A 338 7.55 15.92 10.84
C ASN A 338 6.27 16.69 11.16
N VAL A 339 6.28 17.41 12.28
CA VAL A 339 5.34 18.49 12.53
C VAL A 339 5.57 19.50 11.39
N ARG A 340 4.61 19.59 10.48
CA ARG A 340 4.54 20.60 9.44
C ARG A 340 3.15 21.18 9.37
#